data_AF-A0A968TPK0-F1
#
_entry.id   AF-A0A968TPK0-F1
#
_cell.length_a   1.000
_cell.length_b   1.000
_cell.length_c   1.000
_cell.angle_alpha   90.00
_cell.angle_beta   90.00
_cell.angle_gamma   90.00
#
_symmetry.space_group_name_H-M   'P 1'
#
loop_
_entity.id
_entity.type
_entity.pdbx_description
1 polymer ?
#
loop_
_entity_poly.entity_id
_entity_poly.type
_entity_poly.pdbx_seq_one_letter_code
_entity_poly.pdbx_strand_id
1 'polypeptide(L)'
;MRPEKRVRYNRWRADAQALVVQPTDRHHIREIIFGTRRSTRYFRITKGASEQPDKADSGFILTNLPGKILRLPGLYSLRTWIESGFKQVNNELGWADFRLTDYFSLERWWEMVFSAYCLASLHAQAFKLNATEAIAQECGLDAPFAQHRQWETGTTWKSALNNLRWLLQPYFCWSALARWLEVVAIPGLKRGLSKLMHQIGHFRIERPPPAQAA
;
A
#
# COMPACT_ATOMS: atom_id res chain seq x y z
N MET A 1 -22.83 -18.78 40.80
CA MET A 1 -21.51 -18.23 40.46
C MET A 1 -20.74 -19.25 39.63
N ARG A 2 -20.24 -18.91 38.43
CA ARG A 2 -19.37 -19.83 37.68
C ARG A 2 -18.00 -19.88 38.40
N PRO A 3 -17.37 -21.05 38.57
CA PRO A 3 -16.09 -21.16 39.26
C PRO A 3 -15.05 -20.29 38.56
N GLU A 4 -14.30 -19.52 39.34
CA GLU A 4 -13.25 -18.63 38.85
C GLU A 4 -12.25 -19.42 38.02
N LYS A 5 -12.26 -19.19 36.69
CA LYS A 5 -11.30 -19.85 35.81
C LYS A 5 -9.91 -19.27 36.06
N ARG A 6 -8.99 -20.11 36.55
CA ARG A 6 -7.59 -19.76 36.77
C ARG A 6 -6.96 -19.19 35.49
N VAL A 7 -6.55 -17.92 35.55
CA VAL A 7 -5.81 -17.23 34.47
C VAL A 7 -4.32 -17.37 34.72
N ARG A 8 -3.55 -17.72 33.68
CA ARG A 8 -2.09 -17.84 33.74
C ARG A 8 -1.45 -16.99 32.64
N TYR A 9 -0.29 -16.42 32.94
CA TYR A 9 0.48 -15.61 32.00
C TYR A 9 1.84 -16.26 31.77
N ASN A 10 2.27 -16.33 30.51
CA ASN A 10 3.65 -16.67 30.20
C ASN A 10 4.57 -15.46 30.39
N ARG A 11 5.87 -15.71 30.45
CA ARG A 11 6.89 -14.64 30.49
C ARG A 11 6.80 -13.78 29.24
N TRP A 12 7.06 -12.49 29.41
CA TRP A 12 7.27 -11.58 28.30
C TRP A 12 8.43 -12.06 27.42
N ARG A 13 8.23 -11.93 26.11
CA ARG A 13 9.25 -12.18 25.09
C ARG A 13 9.32 -10.96 24.20
N ALA A 14 10.52 -10.49 23.92
CA ALA A 14 10.73 -9.47 22.90
C ALA A 14 10.41 -10.07 21.52
N ASP A 15 9.72 -9.30 20.68
CA ASP A 15 9.58 -9.60 19.27
C ASP A 15 10.95 -9.49 18.60
N ALA A 16 11.27 -10.48 17.77
CA ALA A 16 12.57 -10.58 17.11
C ALA A 16 12.57 -10.00 15.70
N GLN A 17 11.40 -9.67 15.11
CA GLN A 17 11.32 -9.26 13.70
C GLN A 17 10.31 -8.14 13.44
N ALA A 18 10.84 -6.95 13.14
CA ALA A 18 10.06 -5.89 12.54
C ALA A 18 9.75 -6.27 11.07
N LEU A 19 8.48 -6.55 10.76
CA LEU A 19 8.00 -6.69 9.37
C LEU A 19 7.92 -5.33 8.65
N VAL A 20 7.94 -4.24 9.41
CA VAL A 20 8.01 -2.86 8.92
C VAL A 20 9.45 -2.38 9.08
N VAL A 21 9.99 -1.70 8.08
CA VAL A 21 11.38 -1.19 7.99
C VAL A 21 11.75 -0.19 9.09
N GLN A 22 10.87 0.10 10.06
CA GLN A 22 11.22 0.88 11.25
C GLN A 22 11.86 -0.05 12.30
N PRO A 23 13.19 -0.03 12.48
CA PRO A 23 13.93 -1.05 13.23
C PRO A 23 13.85 -0.87 14.76
N THR A 24 13.11 0.12 15.25
CA THR A 24 13.37 0.68 16.59
C THR A 24 12.35 0.26 17.66
N ASP A 25 11.18 -0.27 17.27
CA ASP A 25 10.14 -0.63 18.24
C ASP A 25 10.18 -2.12 18.59
N ARG A 26 10.99 -2.48 19.60
CA ARG A 26 10.96 -3.81 20.22
C ARG A 26 9.70 -3.98 21.06
N HIS A 27 8.63 -4.47 20.44
CA HIS A 27 7.42 -4.87 21.14
C HIS A 27 7.66 -6.09 22.01
N HIS A 28 6.97 -6.17 23.15
CA HIS A 28 6.95 -7.36 23.98
C HIS A 28 5.59 -8.06 23.86
N ILE A 29 5.62 -9.38 23.81
CA ILE A 29 4.44 -10.24 23.72
C ILE A 29 4.43 -11.30 24.82
N ARG A 30 3.25 -11.59 25.38
CA ARG A 30 3.01 -12.75 26.24
C ARG A 30 1.66 -13.40 25.97
N GLU A 31 1.57 -14.71 26.18
CA GLU A 31 0.33 -15.47 26.08
C GLU A 31 -0.46 -15.41 27.41
N ILE A 32 -1.78 -15.25 27.30
CA ILE A 32 -2.75 -15.36 28.39
C ILE A 32 -3.50 -16.69 28.21
N ILE A 33 -3.46 -17.55 29.24
CA ILE A 33 -4.06 -18.88 29.22
C ILE A 33 -5.21 -18.91 30.22
N PHE A 34 -6.43 -19.09 29.72
CA PHE A 34 -7.64 -19.23 30.53
C PHE A 34 -7.95 -20.71 30.79
N GLY A 35 -7.56 -21.22 31.96
CA GLY A 35 -7.68 -22.65 32.28
C GLY A 35 -6.71 -23.50 31.47
N THR A 36 -7.21 -24.27 30.51
CA THR A 36 -6.41 -25.09 29.59
C THR A 36 -6.10 -24.33 28.30
N ARG A 37 -4.93 -24.59 27.71
CA ARG A 37 -4.54 -23.98 26.44
C ARG A 37 -5.45 -24.50 25.31
N ARG A 38 -5.99 -23.59 24.51
CA ARG A 38 -6.92 -23.88 23.39
C ARG A 38 -6.27 -23.58 22.05
N SER A 39 -6.93 -23.99 20.96
CA SER A 39 -6.55 -23.61 19.59
C SER A 39 -6.58 -22.09 19.40
N THR A 40 -7.61 -21.43 19.92
CA THR A 40 -7.69 -19.97 20.00
C THR A 40 -6.90 -19.47 21.21
N ARG A 41 -5.87 -18.66 20.95
CA ARG A 41 -4.91 -18.17 21.94
C ARG A 41 -5.02 -16.66 22.10
N TYR A 42 -4.86 -16.21 23.34
CA TYR A 42 -4.95 -14.81 23.72
C TYR A 42 -3.54 -14.29 24.00
N PHE A 43 -3.22 -13.12 23.48
CA PHE A 43 -1.92 -12.48 23.66
C PHE A 43 -2.09 -11.06 24.17
N ARG A 44 -1.17 -10.63 25.01
CA ARG A 44 -0.98 -9.23 25.40
C ARG A 44 0.29 -8.73 24.74
N ILE A 45 0.22 -7.56 24.10
CA ILE A 45 1.33 -6.94 23.37
C ILE A 45 1.50 -5.50 23.83
N THR A 46 2.73 -5.05 24.06
CA THR A 46 3.00 -3.66 24.42
C THR A 46 2.88 -2.72 23.21
N LYS A 47 2.34 -1.52 23.44
CA LYS A 47 2.41 -0.43 22.46
C LYS A 47 3.79 0.22 22.58
N GLY A 48 4.62 0.04 21.55
CA GLY A 48 5.99 0.55 21.49
C GLY A 48 7.02 -0.25 22.31
N ALA A 49 8.27 0.23 22.26
CA ALA A 49 9.38 -0.26 23.05
C ALA A 49 9.23 0.18 24.52
N SER A 50 9.37 -0.76 25.45
CA SER A 50 9.39 -0.47 26.88
C SER A 50 10.28 -1.46 27.60
N GLU A 51 11.11 -0.96 28.51
CA GLU A 51 11.92 -1.76 29.43
C GLU A 51 11.06 -2.38 30.55
N GLN A 52 9.85 -1.86 30.78
CA GLN A 52 8.92 -2.33 31.82
C GLN A 52 7.56 -2.73 31.18
N PRO A 53 7.48 -3.89 30.51
CA PRO A 53 6.31 -4.28 29.73
C PRO A 53 5.03 -4.49 30.55
N ASP A 54 5.12 -4.69 31.87
CA ASP A 54 3.94 -4.83 32.74
C ASP A 54 3.22 -3.50 33.01
N LYS A 55 3.94 -2.38 32.98
CA LYS A 55 3.40 -1.02 33.17
C LYS A 55 3.11 -0.31 31.85
N ALA A 56 3.60 -0.86 30.74
CA ALA A 56 3.38 -0.30 29.41
C ALA A 56 1.91 -0.41 28.99
N ASP A 57 1.45 0.58 28.22
CA ASP A 57 0.18 0.50 27.52
C ASP A 57 0.21 -0.73 26.60
N SER A 58 -0.89 -1.48 26.56
CA SER A 58 -0.90 -2.81 25.95
C SER A 58 -2.21 -3.11 25.24
N GLY A 59 -2.11 -3.70 24.06
CA GLY A 59 -3.22 -4.27 23.34
C GLY A 59 -3.40 -5.75 23.64
N PHE A 60 -4.60 -6.26 23.38
CA PHE A 60 -4.92 -7.68 23.45
C PHE A 60 -5.24 -8.20 22.05
N ILE A 61 -4.74 -9.38 21.72
CA ILE A 61 -4.97 -10.04 20.42
C ILE A 61 -5.49 -11.45 20.66
N LEU A 62 -6.49 -11.82 19.87
CA LEU A 62 -6.98 -13.18 19.75
C LEU A 62 -6.52 -13.75 18.42
N THR A 63 -5.98 -14.97 18.42
CA THR A 63 -5.56 -15.63 17.17
C THR A 63 -5.72 -17.14 17.24
N ASN A 64 -6.02 -17.75 16.10
CA ASN A 64 -6.05 -19.20 15.89
C ASN A 64 -4.82 -19.72 15.11
N LEU A 65 -3.83 -18.85 14.83
CA LEU A 65 -2.61 -19.26 14.13
C LEU A 65 -1.90 -20.39 14.90
N PRO A 66 -1.36 -21.42 14.24
CA PRO A 66 -0.59 -22.49 14.90
C PRO A 66 0.86 -22.06 15.22
N GLY A 67 1.59 -22.86 16.02
CA GLY A 67 3.04 -22.70 16.23
C GLY A 67 3.51 -21.66 17.25
N LYS A 68 4.81 -21.36 17.28
CA LYS A 68 5.44 -20.32 18.13
C LYS A 68 5.24 -18.95 17.47
N ILE A 69 4.24 -18.17 17.91
CA ILE A 69 3.89 -16.91 17.26
C ILE A 69 4.67 -15.73 17.85
N LEU A 70 5.99 -15.71 17.64
CA LEU A 70 6.79 -14.53 17.97
C LEU A 70 6.54 -13.37 16.99
N ARG A 71 6.20 -13.69 15.73
CA ARG A 71 5.88 -12.71 14.66
C ARG A 71 4.48 -12.09 14.74
N LEU A 72 3.70 -12.38 15.79
CA LEU A 72 2.31 -11.88 15.90
C LEU A 72 2.23 -10.34 15.91
N PRO A 73 3.09 -9.61 16.64
CA PRO A 73 3.02 -8.15 16.66
C PRO A 73 3.27 -7.57 15.26
N GLY A 74 4.28 -8.06 14.55
CA GLY A 74 4.53 -7.66 13.16
C GLY A 74 3.39 -8.01 12.19
N LEU A 75 2.76 -9.19 12.31
CA LEU A 75 1.61 -9.53 11.47
C LEU A 75 0.40 -8.64 11.78
N TYR A 76 0.18 -8.33 13.05
CA TYR A 76 -0.93 -7.47 13.45
C TYR A 76 -0.71 -6.01 13.06
N SER A 77 0.55 -5.53 13.05
CA SER A 77 0.87 -4.17 12.61
C SER A 77 0.55 -3.94 11.13
N LEU A 78 0.49 -5.01 10.32
CA LEU A 78 0.08 -4.91 8.92
C LEU A 78 -1.34 -4.34 8.75
N ARG A 79 -2.21 -4.43 9.76
CA ARG A 79 -3.55 -3.83 9.72
C ARG A 79 -3.52 -2.31 9.50
N THR A 80 -2.44 -1.63 9.91
CA THR A 80 -2.28 -0.18 9.74
C THR A 80 -2.16 0.21 8.27
N TRP A 81 -1.75 -0.73 7.40
CA TRP A 81 -1.78 -0.51 5.95
C TRP A 81 -3.20 -0.35 5.41
N ILE A 82 -4.19 -1.04 5.99
CA ILE A 82 -5.59 -0.88 5.61
C ILE A 82 -6.06 0.55 5.92
N GLU A 83 -5.76 1.06 7.12
CA GLU A 83 -6.11 2.43 7.51
C GLU A 83 -5.40 3.47 6.63
N SER A 84 -4.11 3.28 6.38
CA SER A 84 -3.33 4.13 5.48
C SER A 84 -3.91 4.11 4.06
N GLY A 85 -4.32 2.94 3.56
CA GLY A 85 -4.95 2.78 2.25
C GLY A 85 -6.28 3.53 2.15
N PHE A 86 -7.13 3.45 3.16
CA PHE A 86 -8.38 4.23 3.20
C PHE A 86 -8.12 5.74 3.19
N LYS A 87 -7.13 6.23 3.95
CA LYS A 87 -6.75 7.66 3.92
C LYS A 87 -6.27 8.09 2.54
N GLN A 88 -5.46 7.25 1.88
CA GLN A 88 -4.95 7.50 0.53
C GLN A 88 -6.08 7.55 -0.50
N VAL A 89 -6.97 6.55 -0.48
CA VAL A 89 -8.16 6.50 -1.34
C VAL A 89 -9.04 7.74 -1.16
N ASN A 90 -9.31 8.11 0.10
CA ASN A 90 -10.15 9.26 0.44
C ASN A 90 -9.58 10.59 -0.06
N ASN A 91 -8.29 10.81 0.15
CA ASN A 91 -7.68 12.12 -0.09
C ASN A 91 -7.15 12.28 -1.52
N GLU A 92 -6.73 11.20 -2.17
CA GLU A 92 -5.96 11.29 -3.41
C GLU A 92 -6.72 10.71 -4.60
N LEU A 93 -7.57 9.69 -4.44
CA LEU A 93 -8.32 9.09 -5.57
C LEU A 93 -9.73 9.65 -5.72
N GLY A 94 -10.06 10.73 -5.01
CA GLY A 94 -11.30 11.46 -5.15
C GLY A 94 -12.53 10.70 -4.67
N TRP A 95 -12.36 9.73 -3.77
CA TRP A 95 -13.48 9.02 -3.15
C TRP A 95 -14.50 9.99 -2.53
N ALA A 96 -14.03 11.07 -1.90
CA ALA A 96 -14.89 12.10 -1.30
C ALA A 96 -15.38 13.17 -2.30
N ASP A 97 -14.84 13.22 -3.52
CA ASP A 97 -15.13 14.27 -4.49
C ASP A 97 -16.47 14.04 -5.20
N PHE A 98 -16.87 12.78 -5.37
CA PHE A 98 -18.12 12.40 -6.03
C PHE A 98 -19.19 12.05 -4.99
N ARG A 99 -20.28 12.83 -4.96
CA ARG A 99 -21.42 12.61 -4.08
C ARG A 99 -22.45 11.68 -4.72
N LEU A 100 -22.07 10.43 -4.93
CA LEU A 100 -23.00 9.38 -5.38
C LEU A 100 -23.93 9.00 -4.23
N THR A 101 -25.22 8.81 -4.53
CA THR A 101 -26.24 8.49 -3.52
C THR A 101 -26.92 7.16 -3.77
N ASP A 102 -26.94 6.68 -5.01
CA ASP A 102 -27.47 5.37 -5.34
C ASP A 102 -26.45 4.27 -5.05
N TYR A 103 -26.92 3.18 -4.45
CA TYR A 103 -26.05 2.10 -3.98
C TYR A 103 -25.26 1.43 -5.11
N PHE A 104 -25.90 1.28 -6.27
CA PHE A 104 -25.28 0.65 -7.43
C PHE A 104 -24.11 1.45 -7.99
N SER A 105 -24.25 2.78 -8.12
CA SER A 105 -23.14 3.63 -8.55
C SER A 105 -22.07 3.74 -7.47
N LEU A 106 -22.45 3.71 -6.18
CA LEU A 106 -21.49 3.64 -5.07
C LEU A 106 -20.60 2.39 -5.16
N GLU A 107 -21.18 1.22 -5.41
CA GLU A 107 -20.42 -0.04 -5.59
C GLU A 107 -19.46 0.05 -6.78
N ARG A 108 -19.95 0.48 -7.95
CA ARG A 108 -19.10 0.64 -9.13
C ARG A 108 -17.99 1.66 -8.93
N TRP A 109 -18.29 2.76 -8.26
CA TRP A 109 -17.30 3.77 -7.89
C TRP A 109 -16.23 3.18 -6.98
N TRP A 110 -16.65 2.38 -6.00
CA TRP A 110 -15.74 1.65 -5.10
C TRP A 110 -14.80 0.72 -5.90
N GLU A 111 -15.35 -0.08 -6.81
CA GLU A 111 -14.56 -0.98 -7.66
C GLU A 111 -13.51 -0.24 -8.48
N MET A 112 -13.88 0.89 -9.11
CA MET A 112 -12.94 1.68 -9.91
C MET A 112 -11.83 2.30 -9.05
N VAL A 113 -12.20 2.90 -7.92
CA VAL A 113 -11.26 3.55 -7.01
C VAL A 113 -10.27 2.54 -6.42
N PHE A 114 -10.73 1.38 -5.96
CA PHE A 114 -9.86 0.33 -5.45
C PHE A 114 -9.03 -0.35 -6.55
N SER A 115 -9.53 -0.42 -7.78
CA SER A 115 -8.73 -0.88 -8.92
C SER A 115 -7.58 0.08 -9.24
N ALA A 116 -7.84 1.39 -9.23
CA ALA A 116 -6.80 2.42 -9.39
C ALA A 116 -5.79 2.40 -8.23
N TYR A 117 -6.28 2.23 -7.00
CA TYR A 117 -5.42 2.07 -5.82
C TYR A 117 -4.50 0.85 -5.92
N CYS A 118 -5.04 -0.28 -6.36
CA CYS A 118 -4.31 -1.53 -6.57
C CYS A 118 -3.23 -1.35 -7.64
N LEU A 119 -3.59 -0.76 -8.78
CA LEU A 119 -2.65 -0.44 -9.87
C LEU A 119 -1.48 0.41 -9.36
N ALA A 120 -1.77 1.53 -8.68
CA ALA A 120 -0.72 2.39 -8.12
C ALA A 120 0.15 1.67 -7.07
N SER A 121 -0.45 0.81 -6.23
CA SER A 121 0.27 0.03 -5.22
C SER A 121 1.21 -1.01 -5.83
N LEU A 122 0.77 -1.72 -6.86
CA LEU A 122 1.60 -2.69 -7.58
C LEU A 122 2.80 -2.01 -8.25
N HIS A 123 2.60 -0.80 -8.77
CA HIS A 123 3.65 -0.05 -9.44
C HIS A 123 4.56 0.74 -8.49
N ALA A 124 4.16 0.97 -7.23
CA ALA A 124 4.99 1.65 -6.23
C ALA A 124 6.35 0.97 -6.04
N GLN A 125 6.39 -0.37 -6.06
CA GLN A 125 7.64 -1.12 -5.95
C GLN A 125 8.47 -1.09 -7.24
N ALA A 126 7.85 -1.02 -8.41
CA ALA A 126 8.57 -0.88 -9.67
C ALA A 126 9.24 0.49 -9.79
N PHE A 127 8.56 1.57 -9.37
CA PHE A 127 9.18 2.90 -9.25
C PHE A 127 10.29 2.91 -8.18
N LYS A 128 10.15 2.12 -7.11
CA LYS A 128 11.20 1.94 -6.09
C LYS A 128 12.47 1.31 -6.66
N LEU A 129 12.35 0.30 -7.52
CA LEU A 129 13.51 -0.37 -8.12
C LEU A 129 14.19 0.51 -9.17
N ASN A 130 13.39 1.21 -10.00
CA ASN A 130 13.88 2.08 -11.07
C ASN A 130 14.56 3.37 -10.59
N ALA A 131 14.32 3.79 -9.34
CA ALA A 131 14.98 4.95 -8.74
C ALA A 131 16.35 4.64 -8.11
N THR A 132 16.66 3.35 -7.88
CA THR A 132 17.98 2.92 -7.42
C THR A 132 18.85 2.69 -8.65
N GLU A 133 19.87 3.52 -8.81
CA GLU A 133 20.71 3.73 -10.01
C GLU A 133 21.34 2.45 -10.64
N ALA A 134 21.25 1.28 -10.00
CA ALA A 134 21.84 0.03 -10.47
C ALA A 134 21.05 -0.70 -11.57
N ILE A 135 19.77 -0.36 -11.81
CA ILE A 135 18.94 -1.04 -12.83
C ILE A 135 18.61 -0.11 -14.02
N ALA A 136 18.88 1.20 -13.92
CA ALA A 136 18.70 2.13 -15.04
C ALA A 136 19.51 1.74 -16.29
N GLN A 137 20.66 1.09 -16.11
CA GLN A 137 21.51 0.58 -17.19
C GLN A 137 21.05 -0.76 -17.79
N GLU A 138 20.31 -1.60 -17.06
CA GLU A 138 19.83 -2.91 -17.56
C GLU A 138 18.38 -2.88 -18.09
N CYS A 139 17.52 -2.00 -17.56
CA CYS A 139 16.14 -1.81 -18.06
C CYS A 139 16.03 -0.85 -19.26
N GLY A 140 17.14 -0.25 -19.72
CA GLY A 140 17.13 0.72 -20.82
C GLY A 140 16.31 1.97 -20.51
N LEU A 141 16.26 2.40 -19.24
CA LEU A 141 15.63 3.65 -18.83
C LEU A 141 16.59 4.84 -19.05
N ASP A 142 17.04 5.03 -20.29
CA ASP A 142 17.29 6.38 -20.84
C ASP A 142 15.93 7.09 -21.04
N ALA A 143 15.07 7.04 -20.02
CA ALA A 143 13.65 7.34 -20.16
C ALA A 143 13.45 8.85 -20.17
N PRO A 144 13.03 9.47 -21.30
CA PRO A 144 12.76 10.91 -21.36
C PRO A 144 11.66 11.35 -20.37
N PHE A 145 10.90 10.41 -19.81
CA PHE A 145 9.84 10.66 -18.83
C PHE A 145 10.36 11.15 -17.47
N ALA A 146 11.50 10.63 -17.01
CA ALA A 146 12.09 11.04 -15.73
C ALA A 146 12.66 12.46 -15.77
N GLN A 147 12.85 13.03 -16.97
CA GLN A 147 13.26 14.44 -17.16
C GLN A 147 12.10 15.42 -16.93
N HIS A 148 10.87 14.93 -16.77
CA HIS A 148 9.73 15.80 -16.49
C HIS A 148 9.88 16.45 -15.10
N ARG A 149 9.74 17.78 -15.02
CA ARG A 149 9.96 18.56 -13.78
C ARG A 149 9.12 18.08 -12.59
N GLN A 150 7.94 17.52 -12.86
CA GLN A 150 7.02 17.02 -11.84
C GLN A 150 7.10 15.51 -11.64
N TRP A 151 8.10 14.86 -12.24
CA TRP A 151 8.39 13.44 -11.99
C TRP A 151 8.93 13.28 -10.57
N GLU A 152 8.36 12.35 -9.82
CA GLU A 152 8.83 12.04 -8.48
C GLU A 152 9.70 10.77 -8.51
N THR A 153 10.92 10.86 -7.97
CA THR A 153 11.83 9.71 -7.78
C THR A 153 11.56 8.95 -6.47
N GLY A 154 10.55 9.38 -5.72
CA GLY A 154 10.17 8.76 -4.45
C GLY A 154 9.70 7.32 -4.60
N THR A 155 9.91 6.53 -3.54
CA THR A 155 9.54 5.11 -3.47
C THR A 155 8.15 4.88 -2.87
N THR A 156 7.39 5.96 -2.70
CA THR A 156 6.09 5.94 -2.03
C THR A 156 4.96 5.65 -3.02
N TRP A 157 3.85 5.13 -2.51
CA TRP A 157 2.61 4.99 -3.28
C TRP A 157 2.17 6.32 -3.92
N LYS A 158 2.37 7.45 -3.23
CA LYS A 158 1.98 8.78 -3.71
C LYS A 158 2.82 9.22 -4.91
N SER A 159 4.13 8.96 -4.87
CA SER A 159 5.04 9.23 -5.99
C SER A 159 4.69 8.39 -7.21
N ALA A 160 4.35 7.12 -7.02
CA ALA A 160 3.86 6.26 -8.09
C ALA A 160 2.55 6.76 -8.70
N LEU A 161 1.59 7.17 -7.87
CA LEU A 161 0.33 7.76 -8.34
C LEU A 161 0.57 9.04 -9.13
N ASN A 162 1.45 9.93 -8.66
CA ASN A 162 1.80 11.16 -9.38
C ASN A 162 2.38 10.85 -10.77
N ASN A 163 3.36 9.94 -10.84
CA ASN A 163 3.98 9.58 -12.12
C ASN A 163 2.97 8.93 -13.09
N LEU A 164 2.07 8.08 -12.59
CA LEU A 164 0.97 7.51 -13.38
C LEU A 164 0.02 8.59 -13.91
N ARG A 165 -0.32 9.61 -13.12
CA ARG A 165 -1.15 10.74 -13.57
C ARG A 165 -0.53 11.46 -14.76
N TRP A 166 0.78 11.71 -14.73
CA TRP A 166 1.50 12.35 -15.83
C TRP A 166 1.51 11.50 -17.09
N LEU A 167 1.72 10.18 -16.96
CA LEU A 167 1.68 9.25 -18.09
C LEU A 167 0.27 9.19 -18.72
N LEU A 168 -0.78 9.26 -17.90
CA LEU A 168 -2.16 9.22 -18.39
C LEU A 168 -2.67 10.58 -18.92
N GLN A 169 -2.01 11.69 -18.58
CA GLN A 169 -2.48 13.04 -18.92
C GLN A 169 -2.77 13.23 -20.42
N PRO A 170 -1.93 12.77 -21.37
CA PRO A 170 -2.23 12.95 -22.80
C PRO A 170 -3.48 12.21 -23.27
N TYR A 171 -3.80 11.07 -22.64
CA TYR A 171 -5.05 10.33 -22.90
C TYR A 171 -6.26 11.12 -22.42
N PHE A 172 -6.17 11.73 -21.23
CA PHE A 172 -7.21 12.61 -20.72
C PHE A 172 -7.40 13.85 -21.60
N CYS A 173 -6.30 14.52 -21.99
CA CYS A 173 -6.36 15.66 -22.91
C CYS A 173 -7.00 15.29 -24.25
N TRP A 174 -6.64 14.14 -24.82
CA TRP A 174 -7.28 13.63 -26.04
C TRP A 174 -8.79 13.45 -25.84
N SER A 175 -9.22 12.80 -24.75
CA SER A 175 -10.65 12.58 -24.50
C SER A 175 -11.45 13.88 -24.37
N ALA A 176 -10.87 14.92 -23.75
CA ALA A 176 -11.50 16.23 -23.60
C ALA A 176 -11.55 17.01 -24.94
N LEU A 177 -10.49 16.92 -25.74
CA LEU A 177 -10.36 17.68 -26.98
C LEU A 177 -11.02 16.98 -28.19
N ALA A 178 -11.21 15.66 -28.16
CA ALA A 178 -11.72 14.91 -29.30
C ALA A 178 -13.08 15.44 -29.80
N ARG A 179 -13.99 15.79 -28.90
CA ARG A 179 -15.31 16.36 -29.25
C ARG A 179 -15.20 17.73 -29.92
N TRP A 180 -14.26 18.57 -29.48
CA TRP A 180 -14.01 19.87 -30.10
C TRP A 180 -13.37 19.75 -31.47
N LEU A 181 -12.52 18.74 -31.68
CA LEU A 181 -11.85 18.48 -32.96
C LEU A 181 -12.80 17.98 -34.05
N GLU A 182 -14.00 17.52 -33.70
CA GLU A 182 -15.09 17.24 -34.65
C GLU A 182 -15.69 18.54 -35.22
N VAL A 183 -15.73 19.60 -34.40
CA VAL A 183 -16.28 20.92 -34.77
C VAL A 183 -15.21 21.79 -35.44
N VAL A 184 -13.99 21.78 -34.91
CA VAL A 184 -12.87 22.58 -35.38
C VAL A 184 -11.74 21.65 -35.81
N ALA A 185 -11.63 21.44 -37.12
CA ALA A 185 -10.62 20.54 -37.67
C ALA A 185 -9.22 21.16 -37.56
N ILE A 186 -8.44 20.68 -36.58
CA ILE A 186 -7.01 20.99 -36.44
C ILE A 186 -6.21 19.68 -36.55
N PRO A 187 -5.91 19.22 -37.78
CA PRO A 187 -5.27 17.91 -38.00
C PRO A 187 -3.91 17.76 -37.34
N GLY A 188 -3.16 18.88 -37.20
CA GLY A 188 -1.86 18.90 -36.54
C GLY A 188 -1.95 18.51 -35.06
N LEU A 189 -2.99 18.95 -34.36
CA LEU A 189 -3.18 18.66 -32.93
C LEU A 189 -3.46 17.17 -32.71
N LYS A 190 -4.33 16.58 -33.54
CA LYS A 190 -4.61 15.13 -33.52
C LYS A 190 -3.34 14.30 -33.75
N ARG A 191 -2.55 14.66 -34.77
CA ARG A 191 -1.28 13.96 -35.05
C ARG A 191 -0.27 14.11 -33.92
N GLY A 192 -0.12 15.31 -33.37
CA GLY A 192 0.79 15.59 -32.25
C GLY A 192 0.45 14.78 -31.00
N LEU A 193 -0.81 14.81 -30.56
CA LEU A 193 -1.26 14.03 -29.40
C LEU A 193 -1.14 12.52 -29.63
N SER A 194 -1.47 12.03 -30.83
CA SER A 194 -1.32 10.61 -31.17
C SER A 194 0.15 10.16 -31.09
N LYS A 195 1.09 11.01 -31.56
CA LYS A 195 2.53 10.73 -31.46
C LYS A 195 3.01 10.71 -30.00
N LEU A 196 2.55 11.65 -29.18
CA LEU A 196 2.87 11.69 -27.75
C LEU A 196 2.33 10.44 -27.03
N MET A 197 1.07 10.08 -27.26
CA MET A 197 0.46 8.86 -26.70
C MET A 197 1.22 7.60 -27.13
N HIS A 198 1.63 7.52 -28.40
CA HIS A 198 2.44 6.41 -28.90
C HIS A 198 3.80 6.32 -28.18
N GLN A 199 4.48 7.45 -27.98
CA GLN A 199 5.74 7.49 -27.23
C GLN A 199 5.56 7.03 -25.77
N ILE A 200 4.50 7.49 -25.10
CA ILE A 200 4.19 7.08 -23.73
C ILE A 200 3.79 5.60 -23.66
N GLY A 201 3.14 5.06 -24.69
CA GLY A 201 2.77 3.65 -24.76
C GLY A 201 3.97 2.68 -24.73
N HIS A 202 5.18 3.17 -25.02
CA HIS A 202 6.42 2.39 -24.85
C HIS A 202 6.90 2.31 -23.40
N PHE A 203 6.30 3.06 -22.48
CA PHE A 203 6.61 2.96 -21.05
C PHE A 203 6.24 1.58 -20.53
N ARG A 204 7.26 0.76 -20.22
CA ARG A 204 7.09 -0.55 -19.61
C ARG A 204 7.37 -0.45 -18.12
N ILE A 205 6.40 -0.85 -17.31
CA ILE A 205 6.63 -1.06 -15.89
C ILE A 205 7.06 -2.51 -15.73
N GLU A 206 8.37 -2.74 -15.65
CA GLU A 206 8.87 -4.09 -15.42
C GLU A 206 8.39 -4.61 -14.06
N ARG A 207 7.93 -5.86 -14.07
CA ARG A 207 7.45 -6.51 -12.86
C ARG A 207 8.66 -6.75 -11.95
N PRO A 208 8.62 -6.39 -10.66
CA PRO A 208 9.70 -6.73 -9.76
C PRO A 208 9.94 -8.24 -9.79
N PRO A 209 11.21 -8.71 -9.79
CA PRO A 209 11.49 -10.14 -9.73
C PRO A 209 10.83 -10.73 -8.47
N PRO A 210 10.34 -11.99 -8.53
CA PRO A 210 9.72 -12.61 -7.37
C PRO A 210 10.69 -12.58 -6.20
N ALA A 211 10.22 -12.14 -5.04
CA ALA A 211 11.00 -12.16 -3.81
C ALA A 211 11.45 -13.61 -3.56
N GLN A 212 12.76 -13.85 -3.57
CA GLN A 212 13.31 -15.16 -3.21
C GLN A 212 12.81 -15.51 -1.81
N ALA A 213 12.09 -16.62 -1.69
CA ALA A 213 11.57 -17.10 -0.41
C ALA A 213 12.76 -17.41 0.51
N ALA A 214 12.86 -16.67 1.62
CA ALA A 214 13.79 -16.91 2.72
C ALA A 214 13.07 -17.59 3.88
#